data_AF-A0A1E7DSN8-F1
#
_entry.id   AF-A0A1E7DSN8-F1
#
_cell.length_a   1.000
_cell.length_b   1.000
_cell.length_c   1.000
_cell.angle_alpha   90.00
_cell.angle_beta   90.00
_cell.angle_gamma   90.00
#
_symmetry.space_group_name_H-M   'P 1'
#
loop_
_entity.id
_entity.type
_entity.pdbx_description
1 polymer ?
#
loop_
_entity_poly.entity_id
_entity_poly.type
_entity_poly.pdbx_seq_one_letter_code
_entity_poly.pdbx_strand_id
1 'polypeptide(L)'
;MTPVYDCHKMTRRLLDLLEAANQDRDSQIEQAEELLDQRGEILPGIQPPFTEEEQQLGREINLMNQEIEAHLQKLSQAVKEDLREVSVKKQSMGKYSNPYEALQTDGVFYDKRN
;
A
#
# COMPACT_ATOMS: atom_id res chain seq x y z
N MET A 1 13.79 -7.46 28.91
CA MET A 1 14.05 -7.15 27.49
C MET A 1 14.08 -5.64 27.38
N THR A 2 15.02 -5.05 26.63
CA THR A 2 15.12 -3.59 26.49
C THR A 2 14.31 -3.12 25.27
N PRO A 3 13.76 -1.88 25.29
CA PRO A 3 12.99 -1.35 24.16
C PRO A 3 13.75 -1.37 22.83
N VAL A 4 15.07 -1.22 22.86
CA VAL A 4 15.94 -1.30 21.67
C VAL A 4 15.91 -2.71 21.07
N TYR A 5 16.03 -3.74 21.90
CA TYR A 5 16.00 -5.13 21.45
C TYR A 5 14.63 -5.52 20.88
N ASP A 6 13.56 -5.08 21.56
CA ASP A 6 12.19 -5.33 21.11
C ASP A 6 11.91 -4.64 19.76
N CYS A 7 12.37 -3.39 19.60
CA CYS A 7 12.28 -2.67 18.34
C CYS A 7 13.09 -3.35 17.22
N HIS A 8 14.30 -3.82 17.51
CA HIS A 8 15.12 -4.57 16.54
C HIS A 8 14.41 -5.84 16.07
N LYS A 9 13.88 -6.63 17.00
CA LYS A 9 13.13 -7.86 16.69
C LYS A 9 11.90 -7.56 15.82
N MET A 10 11.13 -6.52 16.16
CA MET A 10 9.96 -6.12 15.37
C MET A 10 10.36 -5.63 13.98
N THR A 11 11.42 -4.83 13.88
CA THR A 11 11.96 -4.34 12.61
C THR A 11 12.42 -5.50 11.73
N ARG A 12 13.10 -6.50 12.30
CA ARG A 12 13.52 -7.70 11.55
C ARG A 12 12.33 -8.51 11.05
N ARG A 13 11.33 -8.73 11.90
CA ARG A 13 10.11 -9.46 11.52
C ARG A 13 9.34 -8.75 10.40
N LEU A 14 9.28 -7.42 10.45
CA LEU A 14 8.67 -6.62 9.39
C LEU A 14 9.43 -6.76 8.07
N LEU A 15 10.77 -6.71 8.10
CA LEU A 15 11.56 -6.93 6.89
C LEU A 15 11.35 -8.34 6.32
N ASP A 16 11.42 -9.38 7.15
CA ASP A 16 11.21 -10.78 6.72
C ASP A 16 9.82 -10.97 6.11
N LEU A 17 8.78 -10.33 6.67
CA LEU A 17 7.43 -10.31 6.11
C LEU A 17 7.37 -9.66 4.73
N LEU A 18 8.08 -8.54 4.53
CA LEU A 18 8.09 -7.79 3.27
C LEU A 18 8.93 -8.46 2.17
N GLU A 19 9.88 -9.32 2.54
CA GLU A 19 10.69 -10.12 1.61
C GLU A 19 10.02 -11.45 1.22
N ALA A 20 9.02 -11.91 1.97
CA ALA A 20 8.34 -13.17 1.70
C ALA A 20 7.58 -13.15 0.36
N ALA A 21 8.09 -13.87 -0.64
CA ALA A 21 7.57 -13.86 -2.01
C ALA A 21 6.23 -14.60 -2.23
N ASN A 22 5.73 -15.33 -1.23
CA ASN A 22 4.59 -16.26 -1.38
C ASN A 22 3.37 -15.92 -0.52
N GLN A 23 3.28 -14.71 0.01
CA GLN A 23 2.17 -14.30 0.85
C GLN A 23 1.06 -13.62 0.03
N ASP A 24 -0.19 -13.86 0.41
CA ASP A 24 -1.31 -13.07 -0.08
C ASP A 24 -1.08 -11.59 0.27
N ARG A 25 -1.25 -10.72 -0.71
CA ARG A 25 -0.86 -9.31 -0.59
C ARG A 25 -1.69 -8.56 0.44
N ASP A 26 -2.99 -8.82 0.50
CA ASP A 26 -3.88 -8.12 1.43
C ASP A 26 -3.53 -8.55 2.87
N SER A 27 -3.32 -9.85 3.09
CA SER A 27 -2.83 -10.35 4.38
C SER A 27 -1.43 -9.85 4.74
N GLN A 28 -0.54 -9.67 3.76
CA GLN A 28 0.79 -9.08 3.98
C GLN A 28 0.69 -7.62 4.40
N ILE A 29 -0.23 -6.83 3.81
CA ILE A 29 -0.48 -5.44 4.19
C ILE A 29 -1.01 -5.36 5.62
N GLU A 30 -2.03 -6.16 5.96
CA GLU A 30 -2.61 -6.17 7.32
C GLU A 30 -1.56 -6.50 8.39
N GLN A 31 -0.73 -7.52 8.15
CA GLN A 31 0.34 -7.89 9.08
C GLN A 31 1.45 -6.84 9.15
N ALA A 32 1.76 -6.16 8.05
CA ALA A 32 2.73 -5.08 8.04
C ALA A 32 2.24 -3.88 8.85
N GLU A 33 0.95 -3.52 8.72
CA GLU A 33 0.30 -2.49 9.53
C GLU A 33 0.35 -2.84 11.02
N GLU A 34 -0.01 -4.07 11.39
CA GLU A 34 0.04 -4.52 12.79
C GLU A 34 1.46 -4.41 13.37
N LEU A 35 2.48 -4.85 12.63
CA LEU A 35 3.87 -4.76 13.07
C LEU A 35 4.38 -3.32 13.15
N LEU A 36 3.94 -2.44 12.24
CA LEU A 36 4.27 -1.02 12.26
C LEU A 36 3.66 -0.33 13.49
N ASP A 37 2.41 -0.63 13.82
CA ASP A 37 1.73 -0.10 15.01
C ASP A 37 2.41 -0.57 16.29
N GLN A 38 2.67 -1.87 16.42
CA GLN A 38 3.38 -2.44 17.57
C GLN A 38 4.78 -1.82 17.75
N ARG A 39 5.50 -1.63 16.64
CA ARG A 39 6.81 -0.95 16.66
C ARG A 39 6.67 0.52 17.05
N GLY A 40 5.62 1.19 16.60
CA GLY A 40 5.28 2.57 16.94
C GLY A 40 5.16 2.80 18.45
N GLU A 41 4.54 1.85 19.16
CA GLU A 41 4.40 1.91 20.62
C GLU A 41 5.72 1.72 21.38
N ILE A 42 6.69 1.00 20.79
CA ILE A 42 7.99 0.71 21.43
C ILE A 42 8.96 1.90 21.27
N LEU A 43 8.93 2.58 20.12
CA LEU A 43 9.88 3.64 19.76
C LEU A 43 10.04 4.75 20.82
N PRO A 44 8.96 5.28 21.45
CA PRO A 44 9.09 6.30 22.48
C PRO A 44 9.91 5.86 23.70
N GLY A 45 9.93 4.56 23.99
CA GLY A 45 10.67 3.98 25.11
C GLY A 45 12.18 3.85 24.89
N ILE A 46 12.67 4.11 23.67
CA ILE A 46 14.10 4.06 23.34
C ILE A 46 14.75 5.39 23.76
N GLN A 47 15.40 5.38 24.92
CA GLN A 47 16.02 6.57 25.52
C GLN A 47 17.43 6.26 26.05
N PRO A 48 18.37 7.22 26.01
CA PRO A 48 19.73 7.02 26.54
C PRO A 48 19.75 6.92 28.08
N PRO A 49 20.83 6.39 28.68
CA PRO A 49 22.07 5.93 28.05
C PRO A 49 21.95 4.53 27.42
N PHE A 50 22.69 4.31 26.33
CA PHE A 50 22.70 3.03 25.59
C PHE A 50 24.00 2.26 25.81
N THR A 51 23.91 0.94 25.91
CA THR A 51 25.09 0.06 25.88
C THR A 51 25.70 -0.02 24.47
N GLU A 52 26.92 -0.55 24.34
CA GLU A 52 27.55 -0.73 23.02
C GLU A 52 26.73 -1.66 22.12
N GLU A 53 26.13 -2.71 22.71
CA GLU A 53 25.25 -3.64 22.03
C GLU A 53 23.97 -2.95 21.54
N GLU A 54 23.35 -2.10 22.36
CA GLU A 54 22.15 -1.34 21.97
C GLU A 54 22.44 -0.34 20.85
N GLN A 55 23.62 0.28 20.86
CA GLN A 55 24.05 1.14 19.75
C GLN A 55 24.24 0.35 18.45
N GLN A 56 24.76 -0.88 18.55
CA GLN A 56 24.89 -1.78 17.39
C GLN A 56 23.51 -2.18 16.84
N LEU A 57 22.58 -2.58 17.70
CA LEU A 57 21.21 -2.88 17.31
C LEU A 57 20.52 -1.65 16.68
N GLY A 58 20.75 -0.45 17.22
CA GLY A 58 20.24 0.79 16.63
C GLY A 58 20.77 1.05 15.22
N ARG A 59 22.04 0.74 14.94
CA ARG A 59 22.58 0.83 13.57
C ARG A 59 21.91 -0.17 12.63
N GLU A 60 21.71 -1.40 13.08
CA GLU A 60 21.03 -2.44 12.31
C GLU A 60 19.56 -2.09 12.02
N ILE A 61 18.84 -1.54 13.01
CA ILE A 61 17.48 -1.02 12.82
C ILE A 61 17.45 0.02 11.70
N ASN A 62 18.39 0.97 11.68
CA ASN A 62 18.44 2.00 10.65
C ASN A 62 18.70 1.44 9.25
N LEU A 63 19.54 0.40 9.12
CA LEU A 63 19.77 -0.27 7.84
C LEU A 63 18.51 -1.00 7.38
N MET A 64 17.88 -1.79 8.25
CA MET A 64 16.63 -2.48 7.92
C MET A 64 15.50 -1.51 7.56
N ASN A 65 15.43 -0.34 8.21
CA ASN A 65 14.43 0.68 7.88
C ASN A 65 14.55 1.16 6.42
N GLN A 66 15.76 1.33 5.89
CA GLN A 66 15.95 1.74 4.49
C GLN A 66 15.40 0.69 3.52
N GLU A 67 15.63 -0.59 3.83
CA GLU A 67 15.10 -1.70 3.04
C GLU A 67 13.56 -1.76 3.14
N ILE A 68 13.03 -1.70 4.36
CA ILE A 68 11.58 -1.68 4.63
C ILE A 68 10.90 -0.54 3.87
N GLU A 69 11.46 0.67 3.89
CA GLU A 69 10.93 1.82 3.14
C GLU A 69 10.85 1.53 1.64
N ALA A 70 11.89 0.94 1.05
CA ALA A 70 11.89 0.58 -0.37
C ALA A 70 10.83 -0.49 -0.69
N HIS A 71 10.65 -1.48 0.18
CA HIS A 71 9.60 -2.50 0.04
C HIS A 71 8.19 -1.91 0.13
N LEU A 72 7.93 -1.08 1.15
CA LEU A 72 6.62 -0.44 1.35
C LEU A 72 6.28 0.53 0.21
N GLN A 73 7.26 1.25 -0.34
CA GLN A 73 7.06 2.10 -1.51
C GLN A 73 6.62 1.29 -2.74
N LYS A 74 7.27 0.15 -3.00
CA LYS A 74 6.89 -0.76 -4.10
C LYS A 74 5.49 -1.30 -3.90
N LEU A 75 5.16 -1.74 -2.69
CA LEU A 75 3.85 -2.26 -2.34
C LEU A 75 2.75 -1.21 -2.52
N SER A 76 2.97 0.01 -2.02
CA SER A 76 2.06 1.15 -2.20
C SER A 76 1.87 1.52 -3.68
N GLN A 77 2.94 1.46 -4.47
CA GLN A 77 2.88 1.75 -5.90
C GLN A 77 2.05 0.72 -6.65
N ALA A 78 2.22 -0.58 -6.35
CA ALA A 78 1.41 -1.65 -6.94
C ALA A 78 -0.09 -1.47 -6.63
N VAL A 79 -0.43 -1.13 -5.37
CA VAL A 79 -1.82 -0.84 -4.98
C VAL A 79 -2.40 0.35 -5.76
N LYS A 80 -1.62 1.42 -5.94
CA LYS A 80 -2.04 2.60 -6.73
C LYS A 80 -2.29 2.26 -8.19
N GLU A 81 -1.49 1.38 -8.78
CA GLU A 81 -1.65 0.94 -10.16
C GLU A 81 -2.94 0.14 -10.32
N ASP A 82 -3.23 -0.80 -9.42
CA ASP A 82 -4.48 -1.56 -9.44
C ASP A 82 -5.72 -0.65 -9.35
N LEU A 83 -5.69 0.35 -8.47
CA LEU A 83 -6.78 1.33 -8.35
C LEU A 83 -7.00 2.14 -9.63
N ARG A 84 -5.92 2.47 -10.35
CA ARG A 84 -6.00 3.15 -11.65
C ARG A 84 -6.62 2.23 -12.70
N GLU A 85 -6.21 0.96 -12.77
CA GLU A 85 -6.78 0.00 -13.71
C GLU A 85 -8.27 -0.21 -13.50
N VAL A 86 -8.70 -0.35 -12.24
CA VAL A 86 -10.13 -0.47 -11.89
C VAL A 86 -10.90 0.78 -12.35
N SER A 87 -10.32 1.96 -12.17
CA SER A 87 -10.95 3.23 -12.58
C SER A 87 -11.07 3.36 -14.10
N VAL A 88 -10.03 2.98 -14.84
CA VAL A 88 -10.02 2.98 -16.32
C VAL A 88 -11.04 1.98 -16.88
N LYS A 89 -11.12 0.77 -16.31
CA LYS A 89 -12.12 -0.24 -16.72
C LYS A 89 -13.56 0.26 -16.50
N LYS A 90 -13.84 0.96 -15.40
CA LYS A 90 -15.16 1.59 -15.17
C LYS A 90 -15.49 2.66 -16.22
N GLN A 91 -14.52 3.51 -16.58
CA GLN A 91 -14.72 4.54 -17.61
C GLN A 91 -14.92 3.94 -19.01
N SER A 92 -14.20 2.87 -19.37
CA SER A 92 -14.35 2.23 -20.68
C SER A 92 -15.66 1.45 -20.80
N MET A 93 -16.14 0.79 -19.74
CA MET A 93 -17.45 0.14 -19.71
C MET A 93 -18.61 1.14 -19.83
N GLY A 94 -18.50 2.32 -19.21
CA GLY A 94 -19.50 3.39 -19.36
C GLY A 94 -19.63 3.92 -20.79
N LYS A 95 -18.53 3.94 -21.56
CA LYS A 95 -18.53 4.37 -22.97
C LYS A 95 -19.14 3.34 -23.93
N TYR A 96 -19.15 2.05 -23.56
CA TYR A 96 -19.74 0.98 -24.37
C TYR A 96 -21.22 0.72 -24.04
N SER A 97 -21.71 1.19 -22.89
CA SER A 97 -23.08 0.93 -22.45
C SER A 97 -24.13 1.87 -23.06
N ASN A 98 -23.75 2.87 -23.87
CA ASN A 98 -24.74 3.75 -24.51
C ASN A 98 -24.48 4.08 -26.00
N PRO A 99 -24.66 3.13 -26.92
CA PRO A 99 -24.59 3.40 -28.36
C PRO A 99 -25.75 4.25 -28.89
N TYR A 100 -26.76 4.56 -28.07
CA TYR A 100 -28.03 5.19 -28.49
C TYR A 100 -28.26 6.60 -27.93
N GLU A 101 -27.44 7.10 -26.99
CA GLU A 101 -27.59 8.47 -26.47
C GLU A 101 -27.26 9.55 -27.51
N ALA A 102 -26.42 9.23 -28.50
CA ALA A 102 -26.09 10.13 -29.60
C ALA A 102 -27.14 10.14 -30.73
N LEU A 103 -28.21 9.34 -30.62
CA LEU A 103 -29.31 9.32 -31.59
C LEU A 103 -30.58 9.93 -30.97
N GLN A 104 -30.45 11.11 -30.35
CA GLN A 104 -31.59 12.01 -30.29
C GLN A 104 -31.92 12.45 -31.71
N THR A 105 -32.84 11.67 -32.26
CA THR A 105 -33.60 11.85 -33.48
C THR A 105 -34.16 13.27 -33.52
N ASP A 106 -33.54 14.13 -34.32
CA ASP A 106 -34.19 15.34 -34.81
C ASP A 106 -35.33 14.86 -35.73
N GLY A 107 -36.51 14.68 -35.14
CA GLY A 107 -37.67 14.08 -35.77
C GLY A 107 -38.18 14.96 -36.90
N VAL A 108 -37.70 14.71 -38.13
CA VAL A 108 -38.25 15.34 -39.33
C VAL A 108 -39.63 14.74 -39.61
N PHE A 109 -40.68 15.45 -39.20
CA PHE A 109 -42.05 15.19 -39.62
C PHE A 109 -42.19 15.55 -41.11
N TYR A 110 -42.41 14.55 -41.95
CA TYR A 110 -42.92 14.77 -43.30
C TYR A 110 -44.38 15.20 -43.23
N ASP A 111 -44.67 16.48 -43.43
CA ASP A 111 -46.04 16.93 -43.68
C ASP A 111 -46.43 16.51 -45.10
N LYS A 112 -47.17 15.40 -45.19
CA LYS A 112 -47.97 15.11 -46.37
C LYS A 112 -49.35 15.72 -46.15
N ARG A 113 -49.66 16.79 -46.87
CA ARG A 113 -51.05 17.13 -47.22
C ARG A 113 -51.15 17.84 -48.57
N ASN A 114 -51.78 17.10 -49.48
CA ASN A 114 -52.49 17.44 -50.72
C ASN A 114 -51.72 18.15 -51.84
#